data_AF-A0A1Y3UXE7-F1
#
_entry.id   AF-A0A1Y3UXE7-F1
#
_cell.length_a   1.000
_cell.length_b   1.000
_cell.length_c   1.000
_cell.angle_alpha   90.00
_cell.angle_beta   90.00
_cell.angle_gamma   90.00
#
_symmetry.space_group_name_H-M   'P 1'
#
loop_
_entity.id
_entity.type
_entity.pdbx_description
1 polymer ?
#
loop_
_entity_poly.entity_id
_entity_poly.type
_entity_poly.pdbx_seq_one_letter_code
_entity_poly.pdbx_strand_id
1 'polypeptide(L)'
;MKTLRLLAASLLIAVCAGFSSCSDDELEKEPIINFDPNGNNDSSNLEKTYSQYIDDYENMTCKRFNDNGDTIEFTGLTAKGYLMINLFQKATKTKVFDWVDNVKIDTIYKVYKGYGEYEEVTIKSIGLSHSHVGKPHIASNKDFIILLDFFGGTSPFTRILFVNGGNSKMSDIMPVDSWHISTFIPNWYNNEYSFIHNCCYTLAGDTVYTIKYGEYDDNNINMYGSRIATNGHGSFQYQFEQVSAEEAVGTGLDIDNFHGSYQLRVARINYRTAQNMWGEQRYINLPFVYEAKAKLSYSITDKSSDTWKYKVNITYYDGTKKEVTLNVNIENGEVQGEDDYNSLFIIGKWKMTSGDAVATHVTYKDDGTFEYTSTEDNSYKEVGKYKIDGKKLYEMFSDEDEWLISDILLLNSMTLSVQELEADGVTPTGQKYSYQRVE
;
A
#
# COMPACT_ATOMS: atom_id res chain seq x y z
N MET A 1 -24.50 -29.50 52.25
CA MET A 1 -23.78 -29.61 53.54
C MET A 1 -22.30 -29.46 53.24
N LYS A 2 -21.65 -28.39 53.74
CA LYS A 2 -20.19 -28.10 53.71
C LYS A 2 -19.59 -27.88 52.29
N THR A 3 -18.84 -26.83 51.94
CA THR A 3 -18.07 -25.83 52.68
C THR A 3 -17.67 -24.72 51.69
N LEU A 4 -18.04 -23.47 51.96
CA LEU A 4 -17.44 -22.27 51.32
C LEU A 4 -16.33 -21.78 52.26
N ARG A 5 -15.08 -21.76 51.80
CA ARG A 5 -13.96 -21.11 52.50
C ARG A 5 -13.75 -19.73 51.89
N LEU A 6 -14.07 -18.70 52.65
CA LEU A 6 -13.54 -17.35 52.50
C LEU A 6 -12.04 -17.39 52.83
N LEU A 7 -11.22 -16.70 52.04
CA LEU A 7 -9.96 -16.12 52.50
C LEU A 7 -9.82 -14.73 51.87
N ALA A 8 -9.75 -13.75 52.75
CA ALA A 8 -9.71 -12.33 52.49
C ALA A 8 -8.34 -11.89 51.94
N ALA A 9 -8.34 -11.12 50.86
CA ALA A 9 -7.19 -10.32 50.46
C ALA A 9 -7.38 -8.90 50.98
N SER A 10 -6.52 -8.54 51.91
CA SER A 10 -6.40 -7.26 52.61
C SER A 10 -6.07 -6.10 51.66
N LEU A 11 -6.93 -5.07 51.66
CA LEU A 11 -6.59 -3.72 51.19
C LEU A 11 -5.56 -3.10 52.14
N LEU A 12 -4.38 -2.75 51.63
CA LEU A 12 -3.45 -1.86 52.32
C LEU A 12 -3.76 -0.43 51.90
N ILE A 13 -4.57 0.23 52.73
CA ILE A 13 -4.71 1.68 52.75
C ILE A 13 -3.63 2.21 53.70
N ALA A 14 -2.59 2.85 53.17
CA ALA A 14 -1.64 3.61 53.98
C ALA A 14 -2.19 5.03 54.20
N VAL A 15 -2.92 5.20 55.30
CA VAL A 15 -3.19 6.50 55.91
C VAL A 15 -1.95 6.89 56.72
N CYS A 16 -1.28 7.97 56.35
CA CYS A 16 -0.36 8.68 57.23
C CYS A 16 -0.89 10.11 57.42
N ALA A 17 -1.45 10.35 58.60
CA ALA A 17 -1.74 11.68 59.12
C ALA A 17 -1.03 11.85 60.48
N GLY A 18 -0.44 13.03 60.69
CA GLY A 18 0.20 13.50 61.93
C GLY A 18 1.66 13.90 61.66
N PHE A 19 2.10 15.15 61.80
CA PHE A 19 1.79 16.12 62.84
C PHE A 19 1.79 17.57 62.33
N SER A 20 0.92 18.40 62.94
CA SER A 20 0.92 19.85 62.82
C SER A 20 2.12 20.47 63.56
N SER A 21 2.81 21.40 62.91
CA SER A 21 3.57 22.45 63.58
C SER A 21 3.24 23.76 62.87
N CYS A 22 2.67 24.72 63.61
CA CYS A 22 2.52 26.09 63.17
C CYS A 22 3.89 26.77 63.10
N SER A 23 4.24 27.36 61.97
CA SER A 23 4.93 28.66 61.92
C SER A 23 4.90 29.22 60.50
N ASP A 24 4.22 30.37 60.39
CA ASP A 24 4.40 31.50 59.48
C ASP A 24 4.29 31.35 57.96
N ASP A 25 3.40 32.20 57.43
CA ASP A 25 3.18 32.55 56.04
C ASP A 25 4.47 33.03 55.36
N GLU A 26 4.95 32.29 54.36
CA GLU A 26 5.64 32.88 53.20
C GLU A 26 5.25 32.11 51.94
N LEU A 27 4.50 32.79 51.07
CA LEU A 27 4.32 32.57 49.62
C LEU A 27 4.86 31.23 49.07
N GLU A 28 3.98 30.28 48.82
CA GLU A 28 4.27 29.11 47.99
C GLU A 28 4.63 29.57 46.56
N LYS A 29 5.92 29.81 46.34
CA LYS A 29 6.53 29.76 45.02
C LYS A 29 6.67 28.29 44.68
N GLU A 30 5.90 27.80 43.71
CA GLU A 30 6.13 26.47 43.15
C GLU A 30 7.62 26.33 42.79
N PRO A 31 8.27 25.20 43.13
CA PRO A 31 9.70 25.04 42.89
C PRO A 31 9.95 25.09 41.38
N ILE A 32 10.79 26.03 40.95
CA ILE A 32 11.37 26.01 39.61
C ILE A 32 12.30 24.80 39.57
N ILE A 33 11.82 23.69 39.01
CA ILE A 33 12.64 22.51 38.75
C ILE A 33 13.49 22.83 37.51
N ASN A 34 14.74 23.24 37.74
CA ASN A 34 15.73 23.39 36.67
C ASN A 34 16.11 21.99 36.17
N PHE A 35 15.64 21.62 34.98
CA PHE A 35 16.05 20.39 34.30
C PHE A 35 17.42 20.59 33.62
N ASP A 36 18.29 19.59 33.77
CA ASP A 36 19.62 19.53 33.14
C ASP A 36 19.50 19.56 31.59
N PRO A 37 20.06 20.55 30.89
CA PRO A 37 19.78 20.85 29.47
C PRO A 37 20.54 19.95 28.47
N ASN A 38 21.22 18.89 28.91
CA ASN A 38 22.18 18.18 28.07
C ASN A 38 21.52 17.15 27.12
N GLY A 39 21.08 17.63 25.95
CA GLY A 39 20.76 16.84 24.76
C GLY A 39 21.82 17.02 23.68
N ASN A 40 22.74 16.03 23.56
CA ASN A 40 23.66 15.63 22.46
C ASN A 40 24.24 16.61 21.41
N ASN A 41 23.98 17.92 21.47
CA ASN A 41 24.75 18.97 20.82
C ASN A 41 25.56 19.65 21.91
N ASP A 42 26.83 19.92 21.67
CA ASP A 42 27.72 20.62 22.61
C ASP A 42 26.95 21.79 23.27
N SER A 43 26.69 21.72 24.57
CA SER A 43 25.61 22.51 25.23
C SER A 43 25.80 24.02 25.08
N SER A 44 27.06 24.45 24.92
CA SER A 44 27.43 25.83 24.61
C SER A 44 26.92 26.30 23.24
N ASN A 45 26.82 25.39 22.25
CA ASN A 45 26.28 25.67 20.93
C ASN A 45 24.75 25.72 20.92
N LEU A 46 24.09 24.91 21.78
CA LEU A 46 22.64 24.91 21.93
C LEU A 46 22.11 26.27 22.41
N GLU A 47 22.56 26.73 23.58
CA GLU A 47 22.10 28.00 24.16
C GLU A 47 22.45 29.21 23.29
N LYS A 48 23.67 29.22 22.73
CA LYS A 48 24.11 30.26 21.80
C LYS A 48 23.25 30.31 20.53
N THR A 49 22.76 29.17 20.06
CA THR A 49 21.90 29.12 18.88
C THR A 49 20.49 29.57 19.23
N TYR A 50 19.91 29.10 20.34
CA TYR A 50 18.59 29.53 20.78
C TYR A 50 18.50 31.05 21.01
N SER A 51 19.48 31.65 21.70
CA SER A 51 19.49 33.09 21.99
C SER A 51 19.51 33.99 20.74
N GLN A 52 19.83 33.43 19.57
CA GLN A 52 19.81 34.16 18.30
C GLN A 52 18.45 34.20 17.61
N TYR A 53 17.49 33.36 18.03
CA TYR A 53 16.21 33.15 17.35
C TYR A 53 14.99 33.17 18.28
N ILE A 54 15.17 32.87 19.57
CA ILE A 54 14.08 32.71 20.55
C ILE A 54 14.39 33.56 21.78
N ASP A 55 13.53 34.54 22.08
CA ASP A 55 13.76 35.51 23.17
C ASP A 55 13.66 34.86 24.56
N ASP A 56 12.67 34.00 24.80
CA ASP A 56 12.39 33.38 26.12
C ASP A 56 13.08 32.01 26.30
N TYR A 57 14.20 31.78 25.62
CA TYR A 57 14.84 30.46 25.54
C TYR A 57 15.41 29.95 26.88
N GLU A 58 15.72 30.86 27.82
CA GLU A 58 16.30 30.52 29.12
C GLU A 58 15.31 29.79 30.02
N ASN A 59 14.01 30.08 29.86
CA ASN A 59 12.94 29.44 30.62
C ASN A 59 12.41 28.16 29.95
N MET A 60 13.01 27.75 28.84
CA MET A 60 12.62 26.55 28.09
C MET A 60 13.42 25.32 28.51
N THR A 61 12.77 24.17 28.51
CA THR A 61 13.36 22.87 28.81
C THR A 61 13.21 21.91 27.64
N CYS A 62 13.87 20.75 27.69
CA CYS A 62 13.84 19.73 26.64
C CYS A 62 14.14 20.28 25.22
N LYS A 63 15.05 21.25 25.14
CA LYS A 63 15.40 21.97 23.90
C LYS A 63 16.14 21.10 22.90
N ARG A 64 15.84 21.29 21.62
CA ARG A 64 16.63 20.77 20.49
C ARG A 64 16.45 21.64 19.25
N PHE A 65 17.53 21.81 18.52
CA PHE A 65 17.48 22.40 17.17
C PHE A 65 18.08 21.46 16.14
N ASN A 66 17.70 21.67 14.88
CA ASN A 66 18.34 21.04 13.73
C ASN A 66 18.57 22.07 12.62
N ASP A 67 19.76 22.00 11.99
CA ASP A 67 20.17 22.90 10.92
C ASP A 67 20.12 22.16 9.57
N ASN A 68 19.14 22.51 8.75
CA ASN A 68 18.90 21.88 7.44
C ASN A 68 19.56 22.67 6.29
N GLY A 69 20.48 23.60 6.58
CA GLY A 69 21.10 24.47 5.58
C GLY A 69 20.31 25.76 5.36
N ASP A 70 19.15 25.69 4.69
CA ASP A 70 18.33 26.88 4.37
C ASP A 70 17.37 27.26 5.50
N THR A 71 16.96 26.27 6.28
CA THR A 71 16.07 26.43 7.43
C THR A 71 16.72 25.87 8.68
N ILE A 72 16.35 26.45 9.82
CA ILE A 72 16.70 25.95 11.15
C ILE A 72 15.42 25.69 11.93
N GLU A 73 15.35 24.52 12.54
CA GLU A 73 14.20 24.02 13.27
C GLU A 73 14.50 24.10 14.77
N PHE A 74 13.53 24.51 15.57
CA PHE A 74 13.62 24.58 17.01
C PHE A 74 12.42 23.89 17.65
N THR A 75 12.71 23.14 18.70
CA THR A 75 11.72 22.39 19.48
C THR A 75 12.03 22.49 20.96
N GLY A 76 11.03 22.43 21.81
CA GLY A 76 11.25 22.42 23.26
C GLY A 76 9.98 22.70 24.03
N LEU A 77 10.07 22.58 25.35
CA LEU A 77 8.97 22.87 26.25
C LEU A 77 9.10 24.30 26.75
N THR A 78 8.01 25.07 26.63
CA THR A 78 7.89 26.39 27.26
C THR A 78 7.96 26.26 28.79
N ALA A 79 8.15 27.38 29.49
CA ALA A 79 8.13 27.42 30.96
C ALA A 79 6.84 26.82 31.57
N LYS A 80 5.74 26.82 30.81
CA LYS A 80 4.44 26.27 31.22
C LYS A 80 4.25 24.79 30.87
N GLY A 81 5.24 24.15 30.22
CA GLY A 81 5.22 22.75 29.83
C GLY A 81 4.54 22.44 28.48
N TYR A 82 4.24 23.46 27.67
CA TYR A 82 3.69 23.27 26.31
C TYR A 82 4.82 23.07 25.30
N LEU A 83 4.64 22.12 24.38
CA LEU A 83 5.58 21.91 23.27
C LEU A 83 5.54 23.09 22.30
N MET A 84 6.72 23.54 21.90
CA MET A 84 6.93 24.56 20.88
C MET A 84 7.63 23.93 19.68
N ILE A 85 7.22 24.34 18.48
CA ILE A 85 7.85 24.00 17.22
C ILE A 85 7.95 25.28 16.38
N ASN A 86 9.17 25.70 16.09
CA ASN A 86 9.45 26.89 15.33
C ASN A 86 10.43 26.59 14.20
N LEU A 87 10.14 27.05 12.99
CA LEU A 87 11.09 26.99 11.87
C LEU A 87 11.44 28.42 11.44
N PHE A 88 12.71 28.67 11.19
CA PHE A 88 13.21 29.94 10.69
C PHE A 88 13.98 29.75 9.40
N GLN A 89 13.87 30.71 8.50
CA GLN A 89 14.78 30.82 7.37
C GLN A 89 16.13 31.35 7.86
N LYS A 90 17.20 30.60 7.62
CA LYS A 90 18.51 30.85 8.24
C LYS A 90 19.12 32.19 7.80
N ALA A 91 19.00 32.53 6.52
CA ALA A 91 19.60 33.73 5.94
C ALA A 91 19.00 35.04 6.49
N THR A 92 17.69 35.06 6.71
CA THR A 92 16.95 36.27 7.12
C THR A 92 16.53 36.25 8.59
N LYS A 93 16.67 35.09 9.25
CA LYS A 93 16.10 34.80 10.58
C LYS A 93 14.59 35.02 10.66
N THR A 94 13.89 34.98 9.52
CA THR A 94 12.44 35.13 9.48
C THR A 94 11.79 33.83 9.94
N LYS A 95 10.83 33.92 10.85
CA LYS A 95 10.04 32.77 11.27
C LYS A 95 9.08 32.36 10.15
N VAL A 96 9.19 31.12 9.70
CA VAL A 96 8.38 30.54 8.60
C VAL A 96 7.35 29.53 9.10
N PHE A 97 7.52 29.02 10.31
CA PHE A 97 6.53 28.21 11.02
C PHE A 97 6.58 28.56 12.50
N ASP A 98 5.40 28.79 13.10
CA ASP A 98 5.23 29.08 14.52
C ASP A 98 4.08 28.26 15.05
N TRP A 99 4.37 27.42 16.03
CA TRP A 99 3.37 26.64 16.72
C TRP A 99 3.77 26.38 18.17
N VAL A 100 2.79 26.53 19.04
CA VAL A 100 2.88 26.16 20.46
C VAL A 100 1.61 25.37 20.78
N ASP A 101 1.81 24.23 21.41
CA ASP A 101 0.74 23.35 21.83
C ASP A 101 -0.17 24.03 22.87
N ASN A 102 -1.43 23.60 22.92
CA ASN A 102 -2.37 23.93 23.98
C ASN A 102 -2.51 22.80 25.02
N VAL A 103 -1.86 21.66 24.80
CA VAL A 103 -1.79 20.52 25.73
C VAL A 103 -0.38 20.42 26.32
N LYS A 104 -0.30 20.22 27.63
CA LYS A 104 1.00 20.01 28.31
C LYS A 104 1.57 18.65 27.95
N ILE A 105 2.89 18.58 27.84
CA ILE A 105 3.63 17.35 27.58
C ILE A 105 4.24 16.82 28.87
N ASP A 106 3.97 15.55 29.18
CA ASP A 106 4.68 14.83 30.23
C ASP A 106 6.15 14.67 29.85
N THR A 107 7.04 14.67 30.85
CA THR A 107 8.48 14.48 30.68
C THR A 107 8.98 13.17 31.27
N ILE A 108 8.09 12.34 31.83
CA ILE A 108 8.42 11.02 32.38
C ILE A 108 7.52 9.99 31.70
N TYR A 109 8.13 9.03 31.00
CA TYR A 109 7.42 8.00 30.25
C TYR A 109 7.84 6.60 30.70
N LYS A 110 6.89 5.67 30.67
CA LYS A 110 7.18 4.23 30.81
C LYS A 110 7.25 3.61 29.43
N VAL A 111 8.45 3.28 28.98
CA VAL A 111 8.74 2.73 27.65
C VAL A 111 8.86 1.21 27.76
N TYR A 112 8.08 0.49 26.96
CA TYR A 112 8.15 -0.97 26.91
C TYR A 112 9.43 -1.44 26.19
N LYS A 113 10.19 -2.35 26.82
CA LYS A 113 11.46 -2.88 26.27
C LYS A 113 11.32 -4.28 25.65
N GLY A 114 10.11 -4.83 25.65
CA GLY A 114 9.86 -6.23 25.28
C GLY A 114 9.77 -7.13 26.51
N TYR A 115 9.26 -8.36 26.31
CA TYR A 115 9.22 -9.42 27.33
C TYR A 115 8.58 -9.04 28.69
N GLY A 116 7.66 -8.08 28.71
CA GLY A 116 7.03 -7.59 29.95
C GLY A 116 7.84 -6.52 30.71
N GLU A 117 9.00 -6.11 30.19
CA GLU A 117 9.90 -5.14 30.84
C GLU A 117 9.60 -3.70 30.42
N TYR A 118 9.81 -2.76 31.35
CA TYR A 118 9.59 -1.33 31.12
C TYR A 118 10.77 -0.52 31.68
N GLU A 119 11.14 0.54 30.96
CA GLU A 119 12.10 1.57 31.39
C GLU A 119 11.33 2.85 31.69
N GLU A 120 11.59 3.46 32.84
CA GLU A 120 11.14 4.84 33.08
C GLU A 120 12.16 5.81 32.50
N VAL A 121 11.69 6.68 31.62
CA VAL A 121 12.52 7.60 30.84
C VAL A 121 12.15 9.03 31.17
N THR A 122 13.12 9.78 31.71
CA THR A 122 13.01 11.25 31.85
C THR A 122 13.52 11.92 30.58
N ILE A 123 12.68 12.75 29.96
CA ILE A 123 12.97 13.42 28.70
C ILE A 123 13.94 14.57 28.90
N LYS A 124 15.03 14.56 28.13
CA LYS A 124 16.09 15.57 28.10
C LYS A 124 15.99 16.49 26.89
N SER A 125 15.46 16.01 25.78
CA SER A 125 15.16 16.83 24.60
C SER A 125 14.07 16.19 23.74
N ILE A 126 13.34 17.02 23.01
CA ILE A 126 12.36 16.60 22.00
C ILE A 126 12.81 17.19 20.68
N GLY A 127 12.75 16.43 19.57
CA GLY A 127 13.09 16.90 18.23
C GLY A 127 12.07 16.48 17.19
N LEU A 128 12.07 17.17 16.05
CA LEU A 128 11.42 16.63 14.85
C LEU A 128 12.18 15.37 14.42
N SER A 129 11.45 14.33 14.06
CA SER A 129 12.07 13.13 13.50
C SER A 129 12.40 13.36 12.02
N HIS A 130 13.65 13.12 11.66
CA HIS A 130 14.13 13.13 10.27
C HIS A 130 14.28 11.72 9.71
N SER A 131 13.49 10.77 10.23
CA SER A 131 13.48 9.39 9.72
C SER A 131 13.28 9.38 8.19
N HIS A 132 13.95 8.46 7.49
CA HIS A 132 14.16 8.48 6.04
C HIS A 132 12.90 8.37 5.17
N VAL A 133 11.69 8.29 5.74
CA VAL A 133 10.46 8.09 4.99
C VAL A 133 9.40 9.10 5.39
N GLY A 134 9.08 9.98 4.44
CA GLY A 134 8.00 10.95 4.53
C GLY A 134 8.48 12.32 4.99
N LYS A 135 8.19 13.35 4.20
CA LYS A 135 8.28 14.73 4.67
C LYS A 135 7.12 15.00 5.64
N PRO A 136 7.30 15.86 6.65
CA PRO A 136 6.19 16.29 7.49
C PRO A 136 5.03 16.80 6.62
N HIS A 137 3.81 16.41 6.98
CA HIS A 137 2.61 16.92 6.30
C HIS A 137 2.21 18.23 6.97
N ILE A 138 2.45 19.36 6.33
CA ILE A 138 2.13 20.69 6.87
C ILE A 138 1.24 21.41 5.86
N ALA A 139 -0.05 21.49 6.12
CA ALA A 139 -0.98 22.30 5.34
C ALA A 139 -1.06 23.72 5.91
N SER A 140 -1.06 23.85 7.25
CA SER A 140 -0.99 25.12 7.97
C SER A 140 -0.43 24.88 9.38
N ASN A 141 -0.29 25.95 10.19
CA ASN A 141 0.00 25.80 11.61
C ASN A 141 -1.20 25.32 12.45
N LYS A 142 -2.36 25.09 11.82
CA LYS A 142 -3.55 24.51 12.46
C LYS A 142 -3.85 23.09 11.95
N ASP A 143 -3.18 22.66 10.89
CA ASP A 143 -3.43 21.39 10.21
C ASP A 143 -2.10 20.79 9.74
N PHE A 144 -1.55 19.88 10.54
CA PHE A 144 -0.32 19.18 10.24
C PHE A 144 -0.19 17.85 10.97
N ILE A 145 0.63 16.95 10.41
CA ILE A 145 1.00 15.66 11.02
C ILE A 145 2.51 15.52 10.94
N ILE A 146 3.15 15.34 12.09
CA ILE A 146 4.60 15.23 12.20
C ILE A 146 5.02 14.15 13.20
N LEU A 147 6.25 13.67 13.03
CA LEU A 147 6.89 12.71 13.92
C LEU A 147 7.84 13.46 14.87
N LEU A 148 7.79 13.09 16.16
CA LEU A 148 8.59 13.68 17.22
C LEU A 148 9.41 12.60 17.92
N ASP A 149 10.72 12.82 18.01
CA ASP A 149 11.64 11.96 18.73
C ASP A 149 11.90 12.52 20.13
N PHE A 150 11.71 11.66 21.14
CA PHE A 150 11.87 11.97 22.55
C PHE A 150 13.17 11.33 23.04
N PHE A 151 14.11 12.15 23.50
CA PHE A 151 15.44 11.73 23.92
C PHE A 151 15.57 11.82 25.44
N GLY A 152 16.16 10.81 26.08
CA GLY A 152 16.43 10.87 27.51
C GLY A 152 16.92 9.56 28.14
N GLY A 153 16.40 8.43 27.63
CA GLY A 153 16.74 7.08 28.10
C GLY A 153 17.87 6.44 27.30
N THR A 154 18.01 5.11 27.42
CA THR A 154 18.99 4.33 26.65
C THR A 154 18.80 4.42 25.14
N SER A 155 17.57 4.60 24.68
CA SER A 155 17.24 4.81 23.28
C SER A 155 16.12 5.85 23.16
N PRO A 156 16.14 6.71 22.13
CA PRO A 156 15.02 7.59 21.87
C PRO A 156 13.78 6.77 21.50
N PHE A 157 12.60 7.36 21.67
CA PHE A 157 11.35 6.83 21.15
C PHE A 157 10.58 7.89 20.36
N THR A 158 9.76 7.45 19.40
CA THR A 158 9.00 8.34 18.52
C THR A 158 7.52 8.34 18.89
N ARG A 159 6.89 9.52 18.78
CA ARG A 159 5.43 9.72 18.83
C ARG A 159 4.99 10.56 17.63
N ILE A 160 3.71 10.45 17.28
CA ILE A 160 3.10 11.22 16.19
C ILE A 160 2.30 12.35 16.80
N LEU A 161 2.55 13.58 16.37
CA LEU A 161 1.73 14.74 16.68
C LEU A 161 0.75 15.00 15.54
N PHE A 162 -0.54 14.92 15.86
CA PHE A 162 -1.64 15.32 15.00
C PHE A 162 -2.12 16.70 15.44
N VAL A 163 -2.19 17.64 14.50
CA VAL A 163 -2.85 18.93 14.72
C VAL A 163 -3.91 19.11 13.65
N ASN A 164 -5.15 19.31 14.08
CA ASN A 164 -6.31 19.46 13.20
C ASN A 164 -7.25 20.54 13.74
N GLY A 165 -7.53 21.56 12.93
CA GLY A 165 -8.31 22.73 13.34
C GLY A 165 -7.71 23.49 14.53
N GLY A 166 -6.39 23.34 14.77
CA GLY A 166 -5.68 23.90 15.92
C GLY A 166 -5.78 23.09 17.22
N ASN A 167 -6.50 21.97 17.23
CA ASN A 167 -6.45 21.01 18.35
C ASN A 167 -5.31 20.04 18.11
N SER A 168 -4.58 19.69 19.17
CA SER A 168 -3.48 18.73 19.11
C SER A 168 -3.84 17.41 19.77
N LYS A 169 -3.24 16.33 19.25
CA LYS A 169 -3.25 15.01 19.89
C LYS A 169 -1.93 14.32 19.61
N MET A 170 -1.34 13.73 20.65
CA MET A 170 -0.15 12.91 20.54
C MET A 170 -0.53 11.43 20.54
N SER A 171 0.02 10.63 19.63
CA SER A 171 -0.16 9.17 19.62
C SER A 171 0.47 8.52 20.86
N ASP A 172 0.18 7.24 21.10
CA ASP A 172 1.03 6.42 21.96
C ASP A 172 2.46 6.32 21.40
N ILE A 173 3.38 5.82 22.22
CA ILE A 173 4.75 5.52 21.79
C ILE A 173 4.70 4.51 20.66
N MET A 174 5.33 4.86 19.53
CA MET A 174 5.34 3.98 18.37
C MET A 174 6.11 2.70 18.71
N PRO A 175 5.67 1.53 18.21
CA PRO A 175 6.27 0.23 18.52
C PRO A 175 7.61 -0.01 17.77
N VAL A 176 8.31 1.05 17.38
CA VAL A 176 9.56 0.99 16.62
C VAL A 176 10.70 1.61 17.41
N ASP A 177 11.90 1.09 17.18
CA ASP A 177 13.11 1.87 17.43
C ASP A 177 13.06 3.12 16.52
N SER A 178 13.41 4.29 17.05
CA SER A 178 13.17 5.64 16.46
C SER A 178 13.70 5.91 15.03
N TRP A 179 14.22 4.90 14.34
CA TRP A 179 14.95 5.04 13.08
C TRP A 179 14.36 4.25 11.90
N HIS A 180 13.28 3.47 12.09
CA HIS A 180 12.74 2.57 11.05
C HIS A 180 11.24 2.73 10.78
N ILE A 181 10.82 3.91 10.33
CA ILE A 181 9.47 4.12 9.77
C ILE A 181 9.57 3.94 8.26
N SER A 182 8.97 2.86 7.71
CA SER A 182 8.94 2.62 6.25
C SER A 182 7.65 3.10 5.57
N THR A 183 6.66 3.54 6.35
CA THR A 183 5.35 3.98 5.84
C THR A 183 4.93 5.28 6.55
N PHE A 184 4.76 6.36 5.79
CA PHE A 184 4.20 7.62 6.25
C PHE A 184 3.33 8.21 5.13
N ILE A 185 2.01 7.97 5.21
CA ILE A 185 1.05 8.37 4.18
C ILE A 185 -0.02 9.24 4.87
N PRO A 186 0.14 10.57 4.89
CA PRO A 186 -0.77 11.47 5.61
C PRO A 186 -2.16 11.56 4.98
N ASN A 187 -2.27 11.30 3.67
CA ASN A 187 -3.55 11.21 2.96
C ASN A 187 -3.73 9.78 2.45
N TRP A 188 -4.17 8.89 3.35
CA TRP A 188 -4.42 7.50 3.04
C TRP A 188 -5.72 7.29 2.26
N TYR A 189 -6.79 7.98 2.68
CA TYR A 189 -8.09 7.91 2.01
C TYR A 189 -8.89 9.20 2.23
N ASN A 190 -9.40 9.79 1.15
CA ASN A 190 -10.29 10.96 1.10
C ASN A 190 -9.88 12.18 1.95
N ASN A 191 -8.60 12.37 2.27
CA ASN A 191 -8.12 13.37 3.24
C ASN A 191 -8.82 13.24 4.61
N GLU A 192 -9.25 12.04 5.01
CA GLU A 192 -9.87 11.78 6.31
C GLU A 192 -8.99 10.88 7.18
N TYR A 193 -8.10 10.12 6.54
CA TYR A 193 -7.28 9.11 7.16
C TYR A 193 -5.81 9.28 6.80
N SER A 194 -4.94 8.86 7.72
CA SER A 194 -3.50 8.71 7.51
C SER A 194 -3.06 7.31 7.88
N PHE A 195 -2.09 6.77 7.16
CA PHE A 195 -1.49 5.48 7.47
C PHE A 195 -0.02 5.70 7.81
N ILE A 196 0.34 5.47 9.07
CA ILE A 196 1.67 5.74 9.60
C ILE A 196 2.18 4.50 10.31
N HIS A 197 3.34 4.03 9.87
CA HIS A 197 3.95 2.77 10.27
C HIS A 197 2.99 1.59 10.10
N ASN A 198 2.36 1.09 11.16
CA ASN A 198 1.47 -0.07 11.17
C ASN A 198 0.03 0.29 11.58
N CYS A 199 -0.35 1.57 11.53
CA CYS A 199 -1.62 2.03 12.04
C CYS A 199 -2.29 3.01 11.09
N CYS A 200 -3.60 2.82 10.91
CA CYS A 200 -4.49 3.78 10.27
C CYS A 200 -5.08 4.69 11.35
N TYR A 201 -4.98 6.00 11.16
CA TYR A 201 -5.49 7.04 12.04
C TYR A 201 -6.51 7.92 11.32
N THR A 202 -7.45 8.48 12.06
CA THR A 202 -8.17 9.68 11.62
C THR A 202 -7.20 10.88 11.58
N LEU A 203 -7.57 11.96 10.90
CA LEU A 203 -6.76 13.20 10.95
C LEU A 203 -6.65 13.82 12.36
N ALA A 204 -7.58 13.49 13.27
CA ALA A 204 -7.53 13.91 14.66
C ALA A 204 -6.56 13.06 15.51
N GLY A 205 -5.98 11.99 14.94
CA GLY A 205 -5.06 11.10 15.64
C GLY A 205 -5.74 9.97 16.41
N ASP A 206 -6.99 9.63 16.11
CA ASP A 206 -7.64 8.44 16.67
C ASP A 206 -7.25 7.20 15.87
N THR A 207 -6.85 6.14 16.56
CA THR A 207 -6.59 4.84 15.93
C THR A 207 -7.88 4.24 15.39
N VAL A 208 -7.89 3.96 14.08
CA VAL A 208 -8.98 3.26 13.39
C VAL A 208 -8.73 1.76 13.44
N TYR A 209 -7.53 1.34 13.03
CA TYR A 209 -7.06 -0.04 13.14
C TYR A 209 -5.53 -0.10 13.10
N THR A 210 -4.98 -1.19 13.62
CA THR A 210 -3.56 -1.54 13.51
C THR A 210 -3.39 -2.83 12.73
N ILE A 211 -2.24 -2.97 12.09
CA ILE A 211 -1.84 -4.18 11.37
C ILE A 211 -0.59 -4.79 12.00
N LYS A 212 -0.31 -6.03 11.63
CA LYS A 212 0.91 -6.75 12.00
C LYS A 212 1.67 -7.12 10.75
N TYR A 213 2.81 -6.47 10.55
CA TYR A 213 3.79 -6.86 9.56
C TYR A 213 4.34 -8.25 9.88
N GLY A 214 4.54 -9.06 8.86
CA GLY A 214 5.34 -10.27 8.94
C GLY A 214 6.80 -10.00 8.59
N GLU A 215 7.61 -11.05 8.71
CA GLU A 215 9.07 -11.00 8.56
C GLU A 215 9.54 -10.35 7.25
N TYR A 216 8.81 -10.56 6.15
CA TYR A 216 9.20 -10.10 4.81
C TYR A 216 8.45 -8.85 4.34
N ASP A 217 7.69 -8.17 5.21
CA ASP A 217 6.95 -6.97 4.81
C ASP A 217 7.81 -5.70 4.93
N ASP A 218 9.01 -5.74 5.51
CA ASP A 218 9.92 -4.61 5.70
C ASP A 218 9.27 -3.37 6.36
N ASN A 219 8.26 -3.60 7.21
CA ASN A 219 7.40 -2.58 7.80
C ASN A 219 6.73 -1.64 6.78
N ASN A 220 6.54 -2.14 5.56
CA ASN A 220 6.04 -1.39 4.40
C ASN A 220 4.62 -1.84 4.03
N ILE A 221 3.70 -0.88 3.97
CA ILE A 221 2.28 -1.16 3.69
C ILE A 221 2.04 -1.77 2.31
N ASN A 222 2.88 -1.47 1.31
CA ASN A 222 2.75 -2.04 -0.03
C ASN A 222 3.22 -3.50 -0.08
N MET A 223 4.25 -3.86 0.69
CA MET A 223 4.69 -5.25 0.82
C MET A 223 3.65 -6.07 1.57
N TYR A 224 3.14 -5.54 2.68
CA TYR A 224 2.02 -6.13 3.41
C TYR A 224 0.79 -6.34 2.53
N GLY A 225 0.39 -5.31 1.76
CA GLY A 225 -0.73 -5.42 0.82
C GLY A 225 -0.47 -6.48 -0.26
N SER A 226 0.74 -6.53 -0.82
CA SER A 226 1.11 -7.52 -1.84
C SER A 226 1.05 -8.94 -1.28
N ARG A 227 1.52 -9.15 -0.05
CA ARG A 227 1.40 -10.44 0.64
C ARG A 227 -0.06 -10.84 0.84
N ILE A 228 -0.95 -9.91 1.21
CA ILE A 228 -2.38 -10.23 1.33
C ILE A 228 -2.96 -10.62 -0.04
N ALA A 229 -2.66 -9.84 -1.08
CA ALA A 229 -3.17 -10.08 -2.43
C ALA A 229 -2.79 -11.48 -2.94
N THR A 230 -1.57 -11.94 -2.64
CA THR A 230 -1.08 -13.27 -3.02
C THR A 230 -1.46 -14.39 -2.05
N ASN A 231 -2.23 -14.11 -0.99
CA ASN A 231 -2.46 -15.02 0.14
C ASN A 231 -1.16 -15.57 0.76
N GLY A 232 -0.09 -14.77 0.74
CA GLY A 232 1.24 -15.15 1.23
C GLY A 232 2.08 -15.96 0.24
N HIS A 233 1.61 -16.22 -0.98
CA HIS A 233 2.30 -17.04 -1.96
C HIS A 233 2.99 -16.22 -3.06
N GLY A 234 4.32 -16.22 -3.07
CA GLY A 234 5.12 -15.55 -4.08
C GLY A 234 5.45 -14.09 -3.75
N SER A 235 6.20 -13.45 -4.64
CA SER A 235 6.85 -12.15 -4.41
C SER A 235 6.34 -11.05 -5.34
N PHE A 236 5.19 -11.24 -5.97
CA PHE A 236 4.64 -10.26 -6.90
C PHE A 236 4.24 -8.98 -6.16
N GLN A 237 4.69 -7.82 -6.65
CA GLN A 237 4.44 -6.52 -6.04
C GLN A 237 3.30 -5.81 -6.75
N TYR A 238 2.25 -5.48 -6.01
CA TYR A 238 1.10 -4.73 -6.51
C TYR A 238 1.25 -3.24 -6.21
N GLN A 239 0.67 -2.42 -7.08
CA GLN A 239 0.36 -1.02 -6.78
C GLN A 239 -1.09 -0.94 -6.31
N PHE A 240 -1.33 -0.25 -5.20
CA PHE A 240 -2.62 -0.23 -4.52
C PHE A 240 -3.32 1.12 -4.67
N GLU A 241 -4.60 1.06 -5.00
CA GLU A 241 -5.52 2.18 -5.00
C GLU A 241 -6.60 1.93 -3.94
N GLN A 242 -6.73 2.85 -2.99
CA GLN A 242 -7.68 2.72 -1.88
C GLN A 242 -9.12 2.87 -2.38
N VAL A 243 -9.99 1.97 -1.93
CA VAL A 243 -11.45 2.05 -2.13
C VAL A 243 -12.17 2.46 -0.85
N SER A 244 -11.56 2.20 0.30
CA SER A 244 -11.95 2.69 1.62
C SER A 244 -10.70 2.90 2.49
N ALA A 245 -10.89 3.29 3.75
CA ALA A 245 -9.79 3.35 4.71
C ALA A 245 -9.18 1.95 5.02
N GLU A 246 -9.93 0.88 4.79
CA GLU A 246 -9.53 -0.50 5.09
C GLU A 246 -9.22 -1.33 3.84
N GLU A 247 -9.75 -0.95 2.68
CA GLU A 247 -9.68 -1.77 1.47
C GLU A 247 -8.98 -1.06 0.32
N ALA A 248 -8.32 -1.85 -0.52
CA ALA A 248 -7.69 -1.38 -1.74
C ALA A 248 -7.77 -2.43 -2.85
N VAL A 249 -7.66 -1.95 -4.08
CA VAL A 249 -7.46 -2.79 -5.27
C VAL A 249 -5.99 -2.71 -5.66
N GLY A 250 -5.32 -3.85 -5.60
CA GLY A 250 -3.95 -4.03 -6.09
C GLY A 250 -3.96 -4.36 -7.57
N THR A 251 -3.13 -3.68 -8.35
CA THR A 251 -2.92 -3.97 -9.78
C THR A 251 -1.43 -4.08 -10.09
N GLY A 252 -1.05 -4.98 -10.99
CA GLY A 252 0.30 -5.05 -11.51
C GLY A 252 0.37 -5.77 -12.86
N LEU A 253 1.43 -5.50 -13.60
CA LEU A 253 1.72 -6.21 -14.85
C LEU A 253 2.70 -7.34 -14.58
N ASP A 254 2.43 -8.48 -15.20
CA ASP A 254 3.22 -9.69 -15.06
C ASP A 254 3.56 -10.29 -16.42
N ILE A 255 4.65 -11.05 -16.44
CA ILE A 255 5.08 -11.85 -17.58
C ILE A 255 4.96 -13.32 -17.19
N ASP A 256 4.02 -14.02 -17.80
CA ASP A 256 3.93 -15.45 -17.70
C ASP A 256 5.00 -16.09 -18.60
N ASN A 257 6.17 -16.30 -18.01
CA ASN A 257 7.31 -16.90 -18.69
C ASN A 257 7.06 -18.33 -19.17
N PHE A 258 6.13 -19.06 -18.55
CA PHE A 258 5.84 -20.45 -18.93
C PHE A 258 5.03 -20.51 -20.23
N HIS A 259 4.05 -19.62 -20.38
CA HIS A 259 3.19 -19.57 -21.55
C HIS A 259 3.57 -18.47 -22.55
N GLY A 260 4.65 -17.73 -22.28
CA GLY A 260 5.11 -16.62 -23.12
C GLY A 260 3.99 -15.61 -23.36
N SER A 261 3.36 -15.13 -22.29
CA SER A 261 2.24 -14.20 -22.37
C SER A 261 2.37 -13.07 -21.35
N TYR A 262 1.66 -11.97 -21.60
CA TYR A 262 1.58 -10.84 -20.67
C TYR A 262 0.26 -10.91 -19.91
N GLN A 263 0.29 -10.56 -18.62
CA GLN A 263 -0.89 -10.60 -17.76
C GLN A 263 -1.05 -9.30 -16.98
N LEU A 264 -2.29 -8.87 -16.81
CA LEU A 264 -2.67 -7.92 -15.76
C LEU A 264 -3.14 -8.74 -14.55
N ARG A 265 -2.44 -8.60 -13.43
CA ARG A 265 -2.84 -9.18 -12.16
C ARG A 265 -3.63 -8.16 -11.36
N VAL A 266 -4.77 -8.57 -10.82
CA VAL A 266 -5.64 -7.71 -10.00
C VAL A 266 -6.08 -8.47 -8.76
N ALA A 267 -6.15 -7.79 -7.62
CA ALA A 267 -6.70 -8.34 -6.38
C ALA A 267 -7.39 -7.24 -5.57
N ARG A 268 -8.44 -7.58 -4.83
CA ARG A 268 -9.01 -6.70 -3.81
C ARG A 268 -8.61 -7.21 -2.43
N ILE A 269 -8.13 -6.32 -1.57
CA ILE A 269 -7.65 -6.68 -0.23
C ILE A 269 -8.32 -5.83 0.84
N ASN A 270 -8.37 -6.36 2.06
CA ASN A 270 -8.67 -5.62 3.27
C ASN A 270 -7.45 -5.65 4.21
N TYR A 271 -6.89 -4.48 4.48
CA TYR A 271 -5.71 -4.29 5.33
C TYR A 271 -5.99 -4.63 6.80
N ARG A 272 -7.21 -4.36 7.29
CA ARG A 272 -7.58 -4.59 8.68
C ARG A 272 -7.76 -6.07 8.99
N THR A 273 -8.43 -6.80 8.12
CA THR A 273 -8.68 -8.24 8.31
C THR A 273 -7.55 -9.12 7.76
N ALA A 274 -6.62 -8.53 7.00
CA ALA A 274 -5.53 -9.22 6.32
C ALA A 274 -6.02 -10.28 5.32
N GLN A 275 -7.09 -9.96 4.57
CA GLN A 275 -7.75 -10.89 3.66
C GLN A 275 -7.75 -10.39 2.21
N ASN A 276 -7.56 -11.33 1.27
CA ASN A 276 -7.97 -11.13 -0.12
C ASN A 276 -9.50 -11.30 -0.20
N MET A 277 -10.19 -10.24 -0.62
CA MET A 277 -11.65 -10.16 -0.63
C MET A 277 -12.31 -11.06 -1.67
N TRP A 278 -11.57 -11.43 -2.72
CA TRP A 278 -12.04 -12.39 -3.73
C TRP A 278 -11.59 -13.83 -3.41
N GLY A 279 -10.81 -14.03 -2.34
CA GLY A 279 -10.18 -15.30 -1.99
C GLY A 279 -8.94 -15.62 -2.83
N GLU A 280 -8.81 -15.07 -4.04
CA GLU A 280 -7.65 -15.25 -4.92
C GLU A 280 -7.41 -14.01 -5.80
N GLN A 281 -6.20 -13.87 -6.33
CA GLN A 281 -5.89 -12.87 -7.34
C GLN A 281 -6.38 -13.29 -8.73
N ARG A 282 -6.83 -12.33 -9.53
CA ARG A 282 -7.25 -12.53 -10.91
C ARG A 282 -6.06 -12.29 -11.85
N TYR A 283 -5.92 -13.18 -12.83
CA TYR A 283 -4.92 -13.10 -13.88
C TYR A 283 -5.65 -12.89 -15.20
N ILE A 284 -5.43 -11.74 -15.82
CA ILE A 284 -6.09 -11.36 -17.07
C ILE A 284 -5.02 -11.40 -18.15
N ASN A 285 -5.11 -12.39 -19.05
CA ASN A 285 -4.19 -12.46 -20.18
C ASN A 285 -4.38 -11.22 -21.05
N LEU A 286 -3.28 -10.60 -21.46
CA LEU A 286 -3.26 -9.46 -22.37
C LEU A 286 -3.06 -9.94 -23.81
N PRO A 287 -3.85 -9.44 -24.79
CA PRO A 287 -3.85 -9.89 -26.18
C PRO A 287 -2.68 -9.31 -26.98
N PHE A 288 -1.48 -9.37 -26.40
CA PHE A 288 -0.26 -8.92 -27.02
C PHE A 288 0.59 -10.15 -27.37
N VAL A 289 1.18 -10.11 -28.56
CA VAL A 289 2.24 -11.05 -28.91
C VAL A 289 3.40 -10.82 -27.94
N TYR A 290 3.93 -11.89 -27.37
CA TYR A 290 5.06 -11.79 -26.46
C TYR A 290 6.34 -11.49 -27.21
N GLU A 291 7.12 -10.54 -26.67
CA GLU A 291 8.44 -10.20 -27.16
C GLU A 291 9.29 -9.74 -25.97
N ALA A 292 10.39 -10.44 -25.68
CA ALA A 292 11.17 -10.27 -24.45
C ALA A 292 11.66 -8.83 -24.17
N LYS A 293 11.73 -7.96 -25.20
CA LYS A 293 12.19 -6.57 -25.07
C LYS A 293 11.06 -5.53 -25.12
N ALA A 294 9.80 -5.98 -25.20
CA ALA A 294 8.68 -5.06 -25.19
C ALA A 294 8.51 -4.40 -23.81
N LYS A 295 8.01 -3.16 -23.81
CA LYS A 295 7.74 -2.39 -22.61
C LYS A 295 6.23 -2.31 -22.40
N LEU A 296 5.78 -2.68 -21.21
CA LEU A 296 4.38 -2.57 -20.83
C LEU A 296 4.17 -1.46 -19.80
N SER A 297 3.01 -0.83 -19.88
CA SER A 297 2.50 0.07 -18.85
C SER A 297 0.99 -0.03 -18.79
N TYR A 298 0.43 0.33 -17.65
CA TYR A 298 -1.02 0.43 -17.50
C TYR A 298 -1.38 1.74 -16.81
N SER A 299 -2.63 2.17 -16.99
CA SER A 299 -3.25 3.25 -16.21
C SER A 299 -4.71 2.93 -15.95
N ILE A 300 -5.23 3.44 -14.83
CA ILE A 300 -6.67 3.41 -14.52
C ILE A 300 -7.26 4.68 -15.11
N THR A 301 -8.13 4.53 -16.11
CA THR A 301 -8.74 5.64 -16.84
C THR A 301 -10.11 6.04 -16.29
N ASP A 302 -10.78 5.13 -15.59
CA ASP A 302 -12.02 5.37 -14.88
C ASP A 302 -12.08 4.47 -13.64
N LYS A 303 -12.37 5.08 -12.48
CA LYS A 303 -12.59 4.42 -11.20
C LYS A 303 -13.76 5.04 -10.43
N SER A 304 -14.69 5.65 -11.16
CA SER A 304 -15.85 6.36 -10.59
C SER A 304 -17.00 5.43 -10.18
N SER A 305 -16.93 4.16 -10.55
CA SER A 305 -17.89 3.11 -10.22
C SER A 305 -17.17 1.83 -9.78
N ASP A 306 -17.92 0.80 -9.42
CA ASP A 306 -17.38 -0.52 -9.09
C ASP A 306 -16.75 -1.23 -10.31
N THR A 307 -16.99 -0.74 -11.53
CA THR A 307 -16.28 -1.22 -12.72
C THR A 307 -15.14 -0.26 -13.05
N TRP A 308 -13.91 -0.73 -12.85
CA TRP A 308 -12.71 0.02 -13.16
C TRP A 308 -12.24 -0.23 -14.58
N LYS A 309 -11.83 0.84 -15.26
CA LYS A 309 -11.36 0.79 -16.64
C LYS A 309 -9.85 0.97 -16.70
N TYR A 310 -9.17 -0.09 -17.09
CA TYR A 310 -7.73 -0.13 -17.25
C TYR A 310 -7.36 0.04 -18.71
N LYS A 311 -6.39 0.90 -19.01
CA LYS A 311 -5.75 0.98 -20.32
C LYS A 311 -4.34 0.43 -20.20
N VAL A 312 -4.07 -0.66 -20.92
CA VAL A 312 -2.74 -1.30 -20.97
C VAL A 312 -2.12 -1.02 -22.32
N ASN A 313 -0.87 -0.58 -22.31
CA ASN A 313 -0.11 -0.24 -23.50
C ASN A 313 1.12 -1.14 -23.59
N ILE A 314 1.46 -1.54 -24.80
CA ILE A 314 2.72 -2.22 -25.11
C ILE A 314 3.46 -1.43 -26.19
N THR A 315 4.77 -1.30 -26.03
CA THR A 315 5.69 -0.81 -27.06
C THR A 315 6.70 -1.91 -27.36
N TYR A 316 6.67 -2.42 -28.60
CA TYR A 316 7.59 -3.43 -29.12
C TYR A 316 8.96 -2.82 -29.42
N TYR A 317 9.99 -3.66 -29.60
CA TYR A 317 11.36 -3.18 -29.80
C TYR A 317 11.54 -2.43 -31.13
N ASP A 318 10.76 -2.76 -32.14
CA ASP A 318 10.69 -2.07 -33.42
C ASP A 318 10.00 -0.68 -33.34
N GLY A 319 9.45 -0.34 -32.18
CA GLY A 319 8.71 0.91 -31.92
C GLY A 319 7.21 0.81 -32.18
N THR A 320 6.71 -0.34 -32.64
CA THR A 320 5.27 -0.59 -32.81
C THR A 320 4.57 -0.47 -31.46
N LYS A 321 3.40 0.16 -31.45
CA LYS A 321 2.58 0.36 -30.24
C LYS A 321 1.22 -0.29 -30.40
N LYS A 322 0.78 -0.98 -29.36
CA LYS A 322 -0.58 -1.49 -29.24
C LYS A 322 -1.15 -1.13 -27.89
N GLU A 323 -2.47 -1.10 -27.81
CA GLU A 323 -3.20 -0.84 -26.57
C GLU A 323 -4.41 -1.76 -26.47
N VAL A 324 -4.81 -2.03 -25.23
CA VAL A 324 -6.06 -2.72 -24.90
C VAL A 324 -6.71 -2.00 -23.73
N THR A 325 -8.04 -1.93 -23.74
CA THR A 325 -8.82 -1.43 -22.61
C THR A 325 -9.53 -2.60 -21.96
N LEU A 326 -9.40 -2.75 -20.65
CA LEU A 326 -10.02 -3.79 -19.82
C LEU A 326 -11.02 -3.16 -18.84
N ASN A 327 -12.16 -3.81 -18.63
CA ASN A 327 -13.12 -3.40 -17.61
C ASN A 327 -13.20 -4.50 -16.54
N VAL A 328 -12.89 -4.16 -15.29
CA VAL A 328 -12.87 -5.11 -14.17
C VAL A 328 -13.86 -4.65 -13.10
N ASN A 329 -14.80 -5.52 -12.74
CA ASN A 329 -15.67 -5.29 -11.61
C ASN A 329 -14.89 -5.58 -10.31
N ILE A 330 -14.68 -4.55 -9.48
CA ILE A 330 -13.86 -4.67 -8.27
C ILE A 330 -14.59 -5.37 -7.11
N GLU A 331 -15.91 -5.54 -7.18
CA GLU A 331 -16.66 -6.26 -6.15
C GLU A 331 -16.37 -7.76 -6.19
N ASN A 332 -16.26 -8.35 -7.39
CA ASN A 332 -16.11 -9.80 -7.57
C ASN A 332 -14.89 -10.23 -8.41
N GLY A 333 -14.19 -9.28 -9.04
CA GLY A 333 -13.05 -9.52 -9.91
C GLY A 333 -13.40 -9.99 -11.32
N GLU A 334 -14.66 -9.92 -11.75
CA GLU A 334 -15.08 -10.30 -13.10
C GLU A 334 -14.57 -9.31 -14.14
N VAL A 335 -14.07 -9.82 -15.27
CA VAL A 335 -13.64 -9.01 -16.41
C VAL A 335 -14.80 -8.92 -17.41
N GLN A 336 -15.35 -7.73 -17.60
CA GLN A 336 -16.45 -7.52 -18.55
C GLN A 336 -15.92 -7.51 -19.98
N GLY A 337 -16.57 -8.26 -20.87
CA GLY A 337 -16.16 -8.38 -22.27
C GLY A 337 -15.05 -9.42 -22.49
N GLU A 338 -14.89 -10.41 -21.59
CA GLU A 338 -13.93 -11.52 -21.73
C GLU A 338 -13.93 -12.16 -23.13
N ASP A 339 -15.13 -12.29 -23.72
CA ASP A 339 -15.33 -12.85 -25.07
C ASP A 339 -14.72 -11.97 -26.17
N ASP A 340 -14.83 -10.65 -26.05
CA ASP A 340 -14.19 -9.70 -26.95
C ASP A 340 -12.66 -9.78 -26.84
N TYR A 341 -12.10 -10.14 -25.68
CA TYR A 341 -10.65 -10.31 -25.49
C TYR A 341 -10.14 -11.66 -26.00
N ASN A 342 -10.88 -12.76 -25.80
CA ASN A 342 -10.56 -14.07 -26.38
C ASN A 342 -10.52 -14.00 -27.91
N SER A 343 -11.41 -13.20 -28.51
CA SER A 343 -11.38 -12.91 -29.96
C SER A 343 -10.07 -12.27 -30.42
N LEU A 344 -9.36 -11.52 -29.57
CA LEU A 344 -8.07 -10.93 -29.92
C LEU A 344 -6.92 -11.94 -29.86
N PHE A 345 -6.99 -12.94 -28.98
CA PHE A 345 -5.96 -13.98 -28.88
C PHE A 345 -5.96 -14.89 -30.08
N ILE A 346 -7.14 -15.27 -30.57
CA ILE A 346 -7.26 -16.24 -31.67
C ILE A 346 -6.73 -15.66 -32.99
N ILE A 347 -6.82 -14.35 -33.23
CA ILE A 347 -6.34 -13.70 -34.46
C ILE A 347 -4.86 -13.96 -34.65
N GLY A 348 -4.46 -14.61 -35.74
CA GLY A 348 -3.08 -14.92 -36.10
C GLY A 348 -2.97 -16.27 -36.79
N LYS A 349 -1.74 -16.67 -37.12
CA LYS A 349 -1.46 -17.94 -37.76
C LYS A 349 -1.04 -18.99 -36.73
N TRP A 350 -1.59 -20.18 -36.89
CA TRP A 350 -1.43 -21.29 -35.98
C TRP A 350 -1.05 -22.53 -36.75
N LYS A 351 -0.11 -23.31 -36.23
CA LYS A 351 0.35 -24.58 -36.77
C LYS A 351 -0.12 -25.71 -35.86
N MET A 352 -0.78 -26.72 -36.42
CA MET A 352 -1.23 -27.89 -35.68
C MET A 352 -0.02 -28.65 -35.11
N THR A 353 -0.11 -28.99 -33.84
CA THR A 353 0.88 -29.77 -33.08
C THR A 353 0.33 -31.11 -32.60
N SER A 354 -1.00 -31.24 -32.50
CA SER A 354 -1.69 -32.48 -32.18
C SER A 354 -3.08 -32.49 -32.81
N GLY A 355 -3.52 -33.65 -33.30
CA GLY A 355 -4.78 -33.83 -34.03
C GLY A 355 -4.57 -34.66 -35.29
N ASP A 356 -5.67 -35.05 -35.94
CA ASP A 356 -5.67 -35.84 -37.18
C ASP A 356 -6.52 -35.11 -38.24
N ALA A 357 -6.04 -33.96 -38.69
CA ALA A 357 -6.67 -33.14 -39.71
C ALA A 357 -5.74 -32.96 -40.93
N VAL A 358 -6.34 -32.86 -42.12
CA VAL A 358 -5.60 -32.59 -43.37
C VAL A 358 -4.98 -31.19 -43.33
N ALA A 359 -5.68 -30.23 -42.74
CA ALA A 359 -5.19 -28.88 -42.53
C ALA A 359 -4.14 -28.86 -41.41
N THR A 360 -2.93 -28.41 -41.73
CA THR A 360 -1.84 -28.30 -40.76
C THR A 360 -1.69 -26.89 -40.19
N HIS A 361 -2.34 -25.89 -40.79
CA HIS A 361 -2.31 -24.51 -40.33
C HIS A 361 -3.69 -23.86 -40.43
N VAL A 362 -3.99 -22.95 -39.50
CA VAL A 362 -5.15 -22.06 -39.56
C VAL A 362 -4.72 -20.62 -39.31
N THR A 363 -5.30 -19.69 -40.06
CA THR A 363 -5.09 -18.24 -39.86
C THR A 363 -6.42 -17.58 -39.56
N TYR A 364 -6.61 -17.09 -38.34
CA TYR A 364 -7.77 -16.27 -37.98
C TYR A 364 -7.45 -14.79 -38.17
N LYS A 365 -8.37 -14.03 -38.74
CA LYS A 365 -8.22 -12.60 -39.05
C LYS A 365 -9.13 -11.75 -38.18
N ASP A 366 -8.81 -10.47 -38.08
CA ASP A 366 -9.56 -9.46 -37.32
C ASP A 366 -10.94 -9.12 -37.93
N ASP A 367 -11.16 -9.45 -39.20
CA ASP A 367 -12.44 -9.32 -39.90
C ASP A 367 -13.44 -10.47 -39.66
N GLY A 368 -13.10 -11.39 -38.76
CA GLY A 368 -13.93 -12.56 -38.43
C GLY A 368 -13.86 -13.69 -39.47
N THR A 369 -12.85 -13.69 -40.36
CA THR A 369 -12.61 -14.79 -41.31
C THR A 369 -11.44 -15.67 -40.88
N PHE A 370 -11.45 -16.93 -41.33
CA PHE A 370 -10.32 -17.84 -41.17
C PHE A 370 -9.89 -18.45 -42.50
N GLU A 371 -8.66 -18.99 -42.52
CA GLU A 371 -8.10 -19.74 -43.64
C GLU A 371 -7.30 -20.95 -43.14
N TYR A 372 -7.75 -22.16 -43.47
CA TYR A 372 -7.04 -23.41 -43.26
C TYR A 372 -6.17 -23.75 -44.47
N THR A 373 -4.95 -24.20 -44.22
CA THR A 373 -4.00 -24.64 -45.25
C THR A 373 -3.24 -25.89 -44.80
N SER A 374 -2.69 -26.64 -45.74
CA SER A 374 -1.84 -27.80 -45.45
C SER A 374 -0.43 -27.59 -45.99
N THR A 375 0.56 -27.99 -45.19
CA THR A 375 1.96 -28.11 -45.64
C THR A 375 2.24 -29.42 -46.36
N GLU A 376 1.34 -30.40 -46.23
CA GLU A 376 1.44 -31.69 -46.91
C GLU A 376 0.76 -31.65 -48.29
N ASP A 377 -0.29 -30.83 -48.42
CA ASP A 377 -0.95 -30.52 -49.69
C ASP A 377 -1.05 -29.00 -49.91
N ASN A 378 -0.17 -28.46 -50.75
CA ASN A 378 -0.13 -27.03 -51.07
C ASN A 378 -1.37 -26.52 -51.83
N SER A 379 -2.22 -27.43 -52.36
CA SER A 379 -3.48 -27.06 -53.02
C SER A 379 -4.65 -27.00 -52.05
N TYR A 380 -4.51 -27.57 -50.86
CA TYR A 380 -5.55 -27.58 -49.84
C TYR A 380 -5.72 -26.19 -49.23
N LYS A 381 -6.93 -25.65 -49.38
CA LYS A 381 -7.34 -24.36 -48.85
C LYS A 381 -8.82 -24.36 -48.54
N GLU A 382 -9.15 -24.10 -47.29
CA GLU A 382 -10.52 -23.87 -46.83
C GLU A 382 -10.60 -22.51 -46.17
N VAL A 383 -11.70 -21.80 -46.39
CA VAL A 383 -11.92 -20.46 -45.87
C VAL A 383 -13.32 -20.37 -45.31
N GLY A 384 -13.49 -19.53 -44.30
CA GLY A 384 -14.78 -19.39 -43.65
C GLY A 384 -14.86 -18.19 -42.74
N LYS A 385 -15.91 -18.16 -41.93
CA LYS A 385 -16.12 -17.16 -40.89
C LYS A 385 -16.09 -17.82 -39.53
N TYR A 386 -15.61 -17.11 -38.53
CA TYR A 386 -15.62 -17.58 -37.16
C TYR A 386 -16.21 -16.55 -36.20
N LYS A 387 -16.60 -17.02 -35.02
CA LYS A 387 -16.90 -16.17 -33.86
C LYS A 387 -16.55 -16.91 -32.57
N ILE A 388 -16.30 -16.16 -31.51
CA ILE A 388 -16.13 -16.69 -30.15
C ILE A 388 -17.29 -16.19 -29.30
N ASP A 389 -17.86 -17.08 -28.49
CA ASP A 389 -18.89 -16.76 -27.49
C ASP A 389 -18.59 -17.60 -26.24
N GLY A 390 -18.21 -16.95 -25.13
CA GLY A 390 -17.66 -17.62 -23.96
C GLY A 390 -16.37 -18.40 -24.28
N LYS A 391 -16.38 -19.66 -23.85
CA LYS A 391 -15.32 -20.64 -24.13
C LYS A 391 -15.59 -21.45 -25.40
N LYS A 392 -16.45 -20.98 -26.31
CA LYS A 392 -16.77 -21.70 -27.54
C LYS A 392 -16.25 -20.98 -28.77
N LEU A 393 -15.59 -21.74 -29.64
CA LEU A 393 -15.22 -21.33 -30.98
C LEU A 393 -16.25 -21.88 -31.96
N TYR A 394 -16.80 -21.01 -32.81
CA TYR A 394 -17.70 -21.38 -33.88
C TYR A 394 -17.01 -21.09 -35.21
N GLU A 395 -16.97 -22.07 -36.10
CA GLU A 395 -16.42 -21.95 -37.45
C GLU A 395 -17.45 -22.38 -38.49
N MET A 396 -17.62 -21.58 -39.53
CA MET A 396 -18.50 -21.87 -40.66
C MET A 396 -17.68 -21.77 -41.94
N PHE A 397 -17.48 -22.91 -42.59
CA PHE A 397 -16.77 -23.01 -43.86
C PHE A 397 -17.60 -22.38 -44.97
N SER A 398 -16.95 -21.79 -45.98
CA SER A 398 -17.67 -21.01 -47.01
C SER A 398 -18.54 -21.85 -47.95
N ASP A 399 -18.31 -23.16 -47.98
CA ASP A 399 -19.08 -24.17 -48.71
C ASP A 399 -20.08 -24.93 -47.83
N GLU A 400 -20.21 -24.54 -46.56
CA GLU A 400 -21.13 -25.12 -45.59
C GLU A 400 -22.09 -24.05 -45.02
N ASP A 401 -23.27 -24.48 -44.56
CA ASP A 401 -24.29 -23.61 -43.97
C ASP A 401 -24.43 -23.79 -42.45
N GLU A 402 -23.63 -24.68 -41.84
CA GLU A 402 -23.69 -25.02 -40.42
C GLU A 402 -22.42 -24.54 -39.68
N TRP A 403 -22.57 -24.29 -38.38
CA TRP A 403 -21.45 -23.93 -37.52
C TRP A 403 -20.86 -25.19 -36.91
N LEU A 404 -19.58 -25.44 -37.15
CA LEU A 404 -18.77 -26.33 -36.34
C LEU A 404 -18.50 -25.66 -35.00
N ILE A 405 -18.75 -26.38 -33.91
CA ILE A 405 -18.65 -25.85 -32.55
C ILE A 405 -17.53 -26.58 -31.82
N SER A 406 -16.63 -25.82 -31.20
CA SER A 406 -15.58 -26.37 -30.36
C SER A 406 -15.52 -25.69 -29.00
N ASP A 407 -15.25 -26.45 -27.95
CA ASP A 407 -14.82 -25.91 -26.66
C ASP A 407 -13.35 -25.50 -26.73
N ILE A 408 -13.06 -24.25 -26.38
CA ILE A 408 -11.72 -23.72 -26.18
C ILE A 408 -11.21 -24.23 -24.82
N LEU A 409 -10.28 -25.18 -24.87
CA LEU A 409 -9.64 -25.75 -23.68
C LEU A 409 -8.51 -24.85 -23.17
N LEU A 410 -7.77 -24.22 -24.10
CA LEU A 410 -6.69 -23.29 -23.81
C LEU A 410 -6.55 -22.31 -24.98
N LEU A 411 -6.50 -21.01 -24.68
CA LEU A 411 -6.16 -19.98 -25.66
C LEU A 411 -5.27 -18.93 -24.98
N ASN A 412 -4.05 -18.77 -25.48
CA ASN A 412 -3.10 -17.73 -25.08
C ASN A 412 -2.29 -17.25 -26.29
N SER A 413 -1.24 -16.45 -26.10
CA SER A 413 -0.40 -15.92 -27.19
C SER A 413 0.37 -16.98 -27.98
N MET A 414 0.52 -18.20 -27.46
CA MET A 414 1.37 -19.26 -28.02
C MET A 414 0.62 -20.54 -28.38
N THR A 415 -0.49 -20.84 -27.68
CA THR A 415 -1.19 -22.11 -27.79
C THR A 415 -2.69 -21.90 -27.94
N LEU A 416 -3.29 -22.64 -28.88
CA LEU A 416 -4.72 -22.83 -29.05
C LEU A 416 -5.00 -24.33 -28.93
N SER A 417 -5.84 -24.74 -27.99
CA SER A 417 -6.32 -26.12 -27.87
C SER A 417 -7.84 -26.12 -27.81
N VAL A 418 -8.44 -26.96 -28.66
CA VAL A 418 -9.89 -27.05 -28.83
C VAL A 418 -10.36 -28.50 -28.79
N GLN A 419 -11.60 -28.68 -28.36
CA GLN A 419 -12.32 -29.95 -28.43
C GLN A 419 -13.60 -29.75 -29.22
N GLU A 420 -13.75 -30.49 -30.32
CA GLU A 420 -14.93 -30.41 -31.15
C GLU A 420 -16.14 -31.02 -30.44
N LEU A 421 -17.30 -30.40 -30.66
CA LEU A 421 -18.59 -30.78 -30.11
C LEU A 421 -19.54 -31.22 -31.23
N GLU A 422 -20.45 -32.11 -30.88
CA GLU A 422 -21.60 -32.44 -31.72
C GLU A 422 -22.48 -31.19 -31.93
N ALA A 423 -23.41 -31.27 -32.88
CA ALA A 423 -24.32 -30.17 -33.24
C ALA A 423 -25.19 -29.65 -32.06
N ASP A 424 -25.26 -30.39 -30.95
CA ASP A 424 -25.93 -29.94 -29.72
C ASP A 424 -25.13 -28.88 -28.94
N GLY A 425 -23.86 -28.65 -29.30
CA GLY A 425 -22.95 -27.69 -28.67
C GLY A 425 -22.54 -28.06 -27.24
N VAL A 426 -22.77 -29.30 -26.82
CA VAL A 426 -22.54 -29.78 -25.44
C VAL A 426 -21.77 -31.11 -25.42
N THR A 427 -22.08 -32.03 -26.33
CA THR A 427 -21.50 -33.38 -26.34
C THR A 427 -20.17 -33.37 -27.09
N PRO A 428 -19.04 -33.77 -26.48
CA PRO A 428 -17.77 -33.84 -27.19
C PRO A 428 -17.75 -34.99 -28.22
N THR A 429 -17.31 -34.72 -29.44
CA THR A 429 -17.14 -35.77 -30.48
C THR A 429 -15.97 -36.71 -30.17
N GLY A 430 -15.08 -36.27 -29.28
CA GLY A 430 -13.82 -36.94 -28.94
C GLY A 430 -12.63 -36.42 -29.75
N GLN A 431 -12.86 -35.60 -30.78
CA GLN A 431 -11.78 -34.96 -31.55
C GLN A 431 -11.19 -33.79 -30.78
N LYS A 432 -9.86 -33.74 -30.72
CA LYS A 432 -9.10 -32.70 -30.03
C LYS A 432 -7.95 -32.24 -30.90
N TYR A 433 -7.81 -30.93 -30.97
CA TYR A 433 -6.77 -30.29 -31.75
C TYR A 433 -5.98 -29.34 -30.87
N SER A 434 -4.66 -29.31 -31.07
CA SER A 434 -3.77 -28.34 -30.48
C SER A 434 -2.93 -27.70 -31.55
N TYR A 435 -2.75 -26.40 -31.43
CA TYR A 435 -2.00 -25.57 -32.35
C TYR A 435 -1.02 -24.68 -31.58
N GLN A 436 0.10 -24.38 -32.22
CA GLN A 436 1.11 -23.45 -31.77
C GLN A 436 1.15 -22.23 -32.68
N ARG A 437 1.25 -21.04 -32.10
CA ARG A 437 1.35 -19.78 -32.84
C ARG A 437 2.60 -19.75 -33.72
N VAL A 438 2.47 -19.27 -34.95
CA VAL A 438 3.59 -19.05 -35.89
C VAL A 438 3.47 -17.66 -36.51
N GLU A 439 4.61 -17.07 -36.88
CA GLU A 439 4.69 -15.76 -37.56
C GLU A 439 4.31 -15.84 -39.05
#